data_AF-A0A7J9N373-F1
#
_entry.id   AF-A0A7J9N373-F1
#
_cell.length_a   1.000
_cell.length_b   1.000
_cell.length_c   1.000
_cell.angle_alpha   90.00
_cell.angle_beta   90.00
_cell.angle_gamma   90.00
#
_symmetry.space_group_name_H-M   'P 1'
#
loop_
_entity.id
_entity.type
_entity.pdbx_description
1 polymer ?
#
loop_
_entity_poly.entity_id
_entity_poly.type
_entity_poly.pdbx_seq_one_letter_code
_entity_poly.pdbx_strand_id
1 'polypeptide(L)'
;MSELDHKTKAMLKLIEEDADSFAQRAEMYYKKRPELICLVEDLYRAHRSLAERYDQVKTDPGTRLLTTSVSPFSSMKTINVMDKTYDSYSESFGSYAASEVDDPEHETEGEAAKGDGTLLDEQVMDEVSNEVSEDELTKLREEIERLKEENEIQKAQLMQKDEEKMEVIRQLSLAVQVLKDENVDLKKCIIKQTTTKKWSPFEFSSASFIAL
;
A
#
# COMPACT_ATOMS: atom_id res chain seq x y z
N MET A 1 -2.36 28.52 24.54
CA MET A 1 -1.29 28.68 23.54
C MET A 1 0.10 28.44 24.12
N SER A 2 0.45 29.05 25.26
CA SER A 2 1.76 28.83 25.90
C SER A 2 2.06 27.34 26.18
N GLU A 3 1.14 26.59 26.78
CA GLU A 3 1.36 25.15 27.06
C GLU A 3 1.57 24.29 25.80
N LEU A 4 0.84 24.60 24.72
CA LEU A 4 0.98 23.90 23.44
C LEU A 4 2.38 24.12 22.84
N ASP A 5 2.82 25.37 22.84
CA ASP A 5 4.17 25.75 22.40
C ASP A 5 5.25 25.07 23.25
N HIS A 6 5.03 24.93 24.56
CA HIS A 6 5.95 24.19 25.44
C HIS A 6 6.00 22.70 25.09
N LYS A 7 4.86 22.05 24.83
CA LYS A 7 4.82 20.63 24.40
C LYS A 7 5.49 20.42 23.05
N THR A 8 5.24 21.30 22.08
CA THR A 8 5.89 21.24 20.76
C THR A 8 7.41 21.41 20.89
N LYS A 9 7.88 22.35 21.71
CA LYS A 9 9.32 22.52 21.99
C LYS A 9 9.93 21.31 22.70
N ALA A 10 9.20 20.68 23.62
CA ALA A 10 9.66 19.45 24.27
C ALA A 10 9.80 18.29 23.27
N MET A 11 8.84 18.14 22.35
CA MET A 11 8.91 17.15 21.28
C MET A 11 10.10 17.39 20.34
N LEU A 12 10.37 18.65 19.95
CA LEU A 12 11.53 19.00 19.13
C LEU A 12 12.85 18.63 19.81
N LYS A 13 12.98 18.92 21.11
CA LYS A 13 14.18 18.54 21.89
C LYS A 13 14.41 17.03 21.96
N LEU A 14 13.34 16.22 21.93
CA LEU A 14 13.49 14.76 21.91
C LEU A 14 14.08 14.26 20.59
N ILE A 15 13.89 14.97 19.48
CA ILE A 15 14.35 14.55 18.15
C ILE A 15 15.64 15.25 17.67
N GLU A 16 15.95 16.44 18.20
CA GLU A 16 17.09 17.27 17.77
C GLU A 16 18.42 16.89 18.43
N GLU A 17 18.47 15.92 19.35
CA GLU A 17 19.71 15.59 20.04
C GLU A 17 20.74 14.96 19.08
N ASP A 18 21.86 15.67 18.89
CA ASP A 18 22.96 15.23 18.04
C ASP A 18 23.67 14.01 18.64
N ALA A 19 24.06 13.09 17.75
CA ALA A 19 24.86 11.92 18.09
C ALA A 19 26.10 11.88 17.20
N ASP A 20 27.25 11.57 17.80
CA ASP A 20 28.55 11.54 17.11
C ASP A 20 28.66 10.35 16.14
N SER A 21 27.78 9.35 16.26
CA SER A 21 27.71 8.17 15.38
C SER A 21 26.29 7.76 15.01
N PHE A 22 26.13 7.05 13.89
CA PHE A 22 24.84 6.53 13.43
C PHE A 22 24.24 5.52 14.42
N ALA A 23 25.06 4.60 14.95
CA ALA A 23 24.62 3.60 15.91
C ALA A 23 24.05 4.24 17.19
N GLN A 24 24.76 5.24 17.72
CA GLN A 24 24.30 6.01 18.89
C GLN A 24 23.03 6.81 18.59
N ARG A 25 22.91 7.41 17.39
CA ARG A 25 21.68 8.09 16.95
C ARG A 25 20.48 7.14 16.95
N ALA A 26 20.65 5.95 16.39
CA ALA A 26 19.60 4.93 16.34
C ALA A 26 19.21 4.47 17.76
N GLU A 27 20.20 4.22 18.62
CA GLU A 27 19.97 3.83 20.02
C GLU A 27 19.19 4.90 20.80
N MET A 28 19.61 6.17 20.72
CA MET A 28 18.90 7.27 21.38
C MET A 28 17.48 7.44 20.85
N TYR A 29 17.27 7.31 19.54
CA TYR A 29 15.94 7.35 18.94
C TYR A 29 15.01 6.31 19.56
N TYR A 30 15.42 5.04 19.61
CA TYR A 30 14.57 3.99 20.16
C TYR A 30 14.32 4.14 21.67
N LYS A 31 15.27 4.70 22.42
CA LYS A 31 15.09 5.06 23.84
C LYS A 31 14.08 6.19 24.04
N LYS A 32 14.11 7.23 23.20
CA LYS A 32 13.22 8.42 23.30
C LYS A 32 11.86 8.25 22.65
N ARG A 33 11.71 7.30 21.73
CA ARG A 33 10.48 7.05 20.96
C ARG A 33 9.22 6.89 21.84
N PRO A 34 9.23 6.17 22.98
CA PRO A 34 8.03 6.03 23.81
C PRO A 34 7.54 7.36 24.38
N GLU A 35 8.45 8.24 24.82
CA GLU A 35 8.12 9.56 25.36
C GLU A 35 7.55 10.48 24.27
N LEU A 36 8.15 10.45 23.08
CA LEU A 36 7.66 11.20 21.93
C LEU A 36 6.24 10.77 21.54
N ILE A 37 5.95 9.47 21.51
CA ILE A 37 4.62 8.93 21.23
C ILE A 37 3.60 9.47 22.24
N CYS A 38 3.91 9.41 23.54
CA CYS A 38 3.01 9.90 24.59
C CYS A 38 2.65 11.38 24.38
N LEU A 39 3.65 12.24 24.10
CA LEU A 39 3.42 13.67 23.87
C LEU A 39 2.55 13.94 22.63
N VAL A 40 2.76 13.18 21.55
CA VAL A 40 1.97 13.29 20.31
C VAL A 40 0.52 12.85 20.54
N GLU A 41 0.30 11.75 21.25
CA GLU A 41 -1.03 11.24 21.56
C GLU A 41 -1.82 12.21 22.44
N ASP A 42 -1.19 12.76 23.48
CA ASP A 42 -1.80 13.76 24.35
C ASP A 42 -2.16 15.04 23.59
N LEU A 43 -1.28 15.49 22.69
CA LEU A 43 -1.54 16.62 21.82
C LEU A 43 -2.76 16.37 20.92
N TYR A 44 -2.79 15.20 20.27
CA TYR A 44 -3.90 14.81 19.40
C TYR A 44 -5.22 14.74 20.18
N ARG A 45 -5.22 14.09 21.35
CA ARG A 45 -6.40 13.97 22.22
C ARG A 45 -6.92 15.34 22.65
N ALA A 46 -6.03 16.24 23.06
CA ALA A 46 -6.41 17.59 23.49
C ALA A 46 -7.01 18.40 22.32
N HIS A 47 -6.40 18.33 21.13
CA HIS A 47 -6.88 19.02 19.94
C HIS A 47 -8.24 18.47 19.47
N ARG A 48 -8.41 17.14 19.47
CA ARG A 48 -9.67 16.46 19.13
C ARG A 48 -10.80 16.90 20.07
N SER A 49 -10.55 16.87 21.39
CA SER A 49 -11.52 17.30 22.40
C SER A 49 -11.91 18.77 22.25
N LEU A 50 -10.95 19.64 21.89
CA LEU A 50 -11.23 21.05 21.64
C LEU A 50 -12.14 21.25 20.43
N ALA A 51 -11.87 20.54 19.32
CA ALA A 51 -12.71 20.58 18.12
C ALA A 51 -14.14 20.08 18.41
N GLU A 52 -14.29 18.97 19.14
CA GLU A 52 -15.60 18.42 19.50
C GLU A 52 -16.42 19.41 20.34
N ARG A 53 -15.82 20.09 21.32
CA ARG A 53 -16.52 21.13 22.09
C ARG A 53 -16.90 22.33 21.24
N TYR A 54 -16.08 22.69 20.25
CA TYR A 54 -16.39 23.77 19.32
C TYR A 54 -17.61 23.43 18.45
N ASP A 55 -17.68 22.19 17.95
CA ASP A 55 -18.83 21.70 17.20
C ASP A 55 -20.10 21.64 18.06
N GLN A 56 -19.99 21.25 19.33
CA GLN A 56 -21.11 21.28 20.30
C GLN A 56 -21.64 22.69 20.51
N VAL A 57 -20.77 23.70 20.70
CA VAL A 57 -21.19 25.11 20.85
C VAL A 57 -21.81 25.66 19.57
N LYS A 58 -21.35 25.21 18.40
CA LYS A 58 -21.94 25.61 17.11
C LYS A 58 -23.28 24.95 16.82
N THR A 59 -23.51 23.75 17.35
CA THR A 59 -24.73 22.98 17.10
C THR A 59 -25.78 23.15 18.20
N ASP A 60 -25.43 23.70 19.37
CA ASP A 60 -26.37 24.05 20.43
C ASP A 60 -27.28 25.22 19.99
N PRO A 61 -28.56 24.98 19.65
CA PRO A 61 -29.51 25.99 19.21
C PRO A 61 -30.20 26.70 20.40
N GLY A 62 -29.66 26.55 21.62
CA GLY A 62 -30.21 26.99 22.90
C GLY A 62 -30.43 28.49 23.11
N THR A 63 -30.15 29.35 22.14
CA THR A 63 -30.54 30.78 22.16
C THR A 63 -31.94 31.03 21.57
N ARG A 64 -32.76 29.99 21.38
CA ARG A 64 -34.14 30.08 20.84
C ARG A 64 -35.22 29.55 21.78
N LEU A 65 -35.19 29.91 23.07
CA LEU A 65 -36.33 29.64 23.97
C LEU A 65 -36.90 30.91 24.57
N LEU A 66 -37.54 31.71 23.71
CA LEU A 66 -38.61 32.66 24.06
C LEU A 66 -39.48 32.84 22.82
N THR A 67 -40.41 31.91 22.61
CA THR A 67 -41.82 32.16 22.20
C THR A 67 -42.48 30.85 21.82
N THR A 68 -43.21 30.31 22.78
CA THR A 68 -44.36 29.42 22.60
C THR A 68 -45.32 29.97 21.56
N SER A 69 -45.57 29.25 20.45
CA SER A 69 -46.90 29.20 19.81
C SER A 69 -46.96 28.12 18.71
N VAL A 70 -47.55 27.00 19.07
CA VAL A 70 -48.53 26.18 18.31
C VAL A 70 -48.39 26.12 16.77
N SER A 71 -48.07 24.94 16.23
CA SER A 71 -48.74 24.40 15.04
C SER A 71 -48.36 22.93 14.81
N PRO A 72 -49.30 21.96 14.80
CA PRO A 72 -49.04 20.60 14.37
C PRO A 72 -49.35 20.43 12.87
N PHE A 73 -48.60 19.53 12.22
CA PHE A 73 -48.87 18.90 10.91
C PHE A 73 -48.24 19.54 9.66
N SER A 74 -47.17 18.91 9.13
CA SER A 74 -47.01 18.74 7.68
C SER A 74 -45.95 17.65 7.35
N SER A 75 -46.22 16.96 6.24
CA SER A 75 -45.76 15.65 5.76
C SER A 75 -44.25 15.39 5.54
N MET A 76 -43.92 14.10 5.56
CA MET A 76 -42.87 13.35 4.83
C MET A 76 -41.70 14.14 4.22
N LYS A 77 -40.47 13.84 4.68
CA LYS A 77 -39.31 13.66 3.78
C LYS A 77 -38.22 12.81 4.43
N THR A 78 -38.11 11.55 4.03
CA THR A 78 -36.87 10.78 4.10
C THR A 78 -35.84 11.46 3.20
N ILE A 79 -34.74 11.93 3.79
CA ILE A 79 -33.59 12.46 3.05
C ILE A 79 -32.52 11.38 3.05
N ASN A 80 -32.45 10.65 1.94
CA ASN A 80 -31.20 10.07 1.46
C ASN A 80 -30.39 11.17 0.74
N VAL A 81 -29.11 10.85 0.50
CA VAL A 81 -28.12 11.46 -0.43
C VAL A 81 -27.04 12.30 0.25
N MET A 82 -25.93 11.64 0.60
CA MET A 82 -24.68 11.97 -0.07
C MET A 82 -23.90 10.69 -0.40
N ASP A 83 -24.10 10.23 -1.63
CA ASP A 83 -23.11 9.50 -2.39
C ASP A 83 -21.95 10.47 -2.71
N LYS A 84 -20.72 10.08 -2.34
CA LYS A 84 -19.48 10.62 -2.92
C LYS A 84 -18.58 9.42 -3.22
N THR A 85 -18.96 8.72 -4.27
CA THR A 85 -18.10 8.29 -5.37
C THR A 85 -16.64 8.77 -5.22
N TYR A 86 -15.77 7.85 -4.81
CA TYR A 86 -14.32 7.98 -4.93
C TYR A 86 -13.97 7.75 -6.40
N ASP A 87 -14.14 8.80 -7.20
CA ASP A 87 -13.83 8.81 -8.62
C ASP A 87 -12.32 9.07 -8.81
N SER A 88 -11.62 8.02 -9.22
CA SER A 88 -10.55 8.01 -10.21
C SER A 88 -9.57 9.20 -10.22
N TYR A 89 -8.49 9.10 -9.43
CA TYR A 89 -7.26 9.83 -9.71
C TYR A 89 -6.46 9.05 -10.76
N SER A 90 -6.77 9.32 -12.04
CA SER A 90 -5.93 8.94 -13.16
C SER A 90 -4.95 10.08 -13.42
N GLU A 91 -3.77 10.01 -12.79
CA GLU A 91 -2.61 10.75 -13.27
C GLU A 91 -1.70 9.80 -14.05
N SER A 92 -1.85 9.88 -15.37
CA SER A 92 -0.81 9.53 -16.32
C SER A 92 0.38 10.47 -16.06
N PHE A 93 1.30 10.06 -15.19
CA PHE A 93 2.62 10.68 -15.13
C PHE A 93 3.48 10.02 -16.20
N GLY A 94 3.87 10.84 -17.18
CA GLY A 94 4.54 10.41 -18.40
C GLY A 94 5.82 9.64 -18.15
N SER A 95 6.17 8.81 -19.14
CA SER A 95 7.47 8.20 -19.29
C SER A 95 8.57 9.27 -19.22
N TYR A 96 9.19 9.42 -18.06
CA TYR A 96 10.44 10.17 -17.96
C TYR A 96 11.56 9.25 -18.42
N ALA A 97 12.38 9.86 -19.26
CA ALA A 97 13.37 9.26 -20.10
C ALA A 97 14.39 8.42 -19.33
N ALA A 98 14.95 7.46 -20.06
CA ALA A 98 16.19 6.78 -19.76
C ALA A 98 17.22 7.76 -19.18
N SER A 99 17.67 7.47 -17.97
CA SER A 99 18.91 8.02 -17.43
C SER A 99 19.92 6.88 -17.42
N GLU A 100 20.70 6.78 -18.49
CA GLU A 100 21.98 6.07 -18.48
C GLU A 100 22.90 6.86 -17.54
N VAL A 101 23.02 6.40 -16.30
CA VAL A 101 24.18 6.73 -15.47
C VAL A 101 25.24 5.69 -15.80
N ASP A 102 26.25 6.17 -16.53
CA ASP A 102 27.53 5.52 -16.81
C ASP A 102 28.14 5.05 -15.47
N ASP A 103 28.27 3.74 -15.31
CA ASP A 103 28.96 3.12 -14.17
C ASP A 103 30.46 3.10 -14.50
N PRO A 104 31.33 3.81 -13.77
CA PRO A 104 32.76 3.73 -14.01
C PRO A 104 33.26 2.37 -13.53
N GLU A 105 33.36 1.43 -14.47
CA GLU A 105 34.21 0.25 -14.34
C GLU A 105 35.64 0.71 -14.01
N HIS A 106 36.11 0.41 -12.81
CA HIS A 106 37.55 0.43 -12.52
C HIS A 106 38.03 -1.00 -12.31
N GLU A 107 38.23 -1.68 -13.44
CA GLU A 107 39.21 -2.74 -13.60
C GLU A 107 40.59 -2.17 -13.22
N THR A 108 41.19 -2.68 -12.14
CA THR A 108 42.64 -2.64 -11.98
C THR A 108 43.10 -4.00 -11.48
N GLU A 109 43.46 -4.86 -12.44
CA GLU A 109 44.47 -5.89 -12.21
C GLU A 109 45.82 -5.23 -11.90
N GLY A 110 46.55 -5.79 -10.94
CA GLY A 110 47.88 -5.32 -10.56
C GLY A 110 48.56 -6.31 -9.63
N GLU A 111 49.42 -7.14 -10.22
CA GLU A 111 50.24 -8.16 -9.59
C GLU A 111 51.22 -7.64 -8.54
N ALA A 112 51.61 -8.58 -7.68
CA ALA A 112 52.76 -8.65 -6.78
C ALA A 112 53.87 -7.58 -6.90
N ALA A 113 54.21 -6.99 -5.75
CA ALA A 113 55.57 -6.53 -5.45
C ALA A 113 55.94 -6.82 -3.99
N LYS A 114 57.06 -7.54 -3.82
CA LYS A 114 57.76 -7.81 -2.56
C LYS A 114 58.41 -6.54 -2.00
N GLY A 115 58.48 -6.44 -0.67
CA GLY A 115 59.43 -5.63 0.11
C GLY A 115 59.06 -5.75 1.60
N ASP A 116 59.66 -6.65 2.38
CA ASP A 116 60.93 -6.47 3.13
C ASP A 116 61.03 -5.12 3.86
N GLY A 117 60.99 -5.16 5.21
CA GLY A 117 60.88 -3.97 6.05
C GLY A 117 60.76 -4.26 7.55
N THR A 118 61.72 -5.01 8.06
CA THR A 118 62.20 -5.17 9.46
C THR A 118 61.85 -4.05 10.46
N LEU A 119 61.17 -4.45 11.55
CA LEU A 119 61.45 -4.15 12.98
C LEU A 119 61.54 -2.67 13.43
N LEU A 120 60.48 -2.20 14.12
CA LEU A 120 60.60 -1.39 15.34
C LEU A 120 59.42 -1.71 16.27
N ASP A 121 59.70 -2.58 17.24
CA ASP A 121 59.00 -2.69 18.51
C ASP A 121 59.55 -1.60 19.43
N GLU A 122 58.74 -0.59 19.79
CA GLU A 122 58.83 0.08 21.09
C GLU A 122 57.52 0.83 21.38
N GLN A 123 56.59 0.08 21.98
CA GLN A 123 55.81 0.46 23.15
C GLN A 123 55.11 1.85 23.27
N VAL A 124 53.83 1.71 23.66
CA VAL A 124 52.93 2.58 24.41
C VAL A 124 52.17 3.70 23.68
N MET A 125 50.89 3.43 23.38
CA MET A 125 49.80 4.33 23.77
C MET A 125 48.43 3.63 23.71
N ASP A 126 47.67 3.83 24.79
CA ASP A 126 46.22 3.63 24.94
C ASP A 126 45.63 2.21 24.92
N GLU A 127 45.60 1.61 26.11
CA GLU A 127 44.38 0.98 26.61
C GLU A 127 43.19 1.96 26.51
N VAL A 128 42.28 1.80 25.53
CA VAL A 128 40.84 2.06 25.71
C VAL A 128 40.03 1.21 24.72
N SER A 129 39.38 0.18 25.26
CA SER A 129 38.04 -0.32 24.89
C SER A 129 37.70 -0.57 23.41
N ASN A 130 37.85 -1.83 22.97
CA ASN A 130 36.94 -2.40 21.98
C ASN A 130 36.79 -3.91 22.15
N GLU A 131 36.55 -4.33 23.39
CA GLU A 131 36.28 -5.73 23.75
C GLU A 131 34.78 -6.03 23.56
N VAL A 132 34.27 -5.85 22.33
CA VAL A 132 33.19 -6.73 21.89
C VAL A 132 33.90 -8.04 21.57
N SER A 133 33.60 -9.11 22.31
CA SER A 133 34.29 -10.38 22.16
C SER A 133 34.24 -10.79 20.68
N GLU A 134 35.37 -11.17 20.08
CA GLU A 134 35.41 -11.63 18.68
C GLU A 134 34.40 -12.77 18.41
N ASP A 135 34.11 -13.56 19.45
CA ASP A 135 33.06 -14.58 19.52
C ASP A 135 31.62 -14.05 19.36
N GLU A 136 31.34 -12.81 19.76
CA GLU A 136 30.05 -12.15 19.55
C GLU A 136 29.94 -11.64 18.12
N LEU A 137 31.03 -11.09 17.56
CA LEU A 137 31.08 -10.64 16.16
C LEU A 137 30.91 -11.81 15.18
N THR A 138 31.52 -12.96 15.47
CA THR A 138 31.35 -14.18 14.66
C THR A 138 29.90 -14.69 14.70
N LYS A 139 29.27 -14.76 15.88
CA LYS A 139 27.84 -15.14 16.01
C LYS A 139 26.90 -14.18 15.28
N LEU A 140 27.15 -12.86 15.36
CA LEU A 140 26.37 -11.86 14.65
C LEU A 140 26.53 -12.02 13.13
N ARG A 141 27.74 -12.30 12.64
CA ARG A 141 27.99 -12.56 11.22
C ARG A 141 27.23 -13.80 10.73
N GLU A 142 27.26 -14.88 11.49
CA GLU A 142 26.49 -16.11 11.18
C GLU A 142 24.98 -15.86 11.18
N GLU A 143 24.47 -15.07 12.14
CA GLU A 143 23.04 -14.71 12.20
C GLU A 143 22.63 -13.84 11.00
N ILE A 144 23.46 -12.88 10.59
CA ILE A 144 23.23 -12.09 9.38
C ILE A 144 23.16 -12.99 8.15
N GLU A 145 24.05 -13.98 8.04
CA GLU A 145 24.06 -14.92 6.92
C GLU A 145 22.81 -15.81 6.90
N ARG A 146 22.40 -16.36 8.06
CA ARG A 146 21.14 -17.10 8.20
C ARG A 146 19.93 -16.26 7.82
N LEU A 147 19.84 -15.04 8.34
CA LEU A 147 18.73 -14.13 8.05
C LEU A 147 18.70 -13.74 6.57
N LYS A 148 19.85 -13.62 5.92
CA LYS A 148 19.94 -13.37 4.48
C LYS A 148 19.41 -14.56 3.68
N GLU A 149 19.79 -15.79 4.05
CA GLU A 149 19.28 -17.00 3.41
C GLU A 149 17.76 -17.15 3.59
N GLU A 150 17.25 -16.91 4.80
CA GLU A 150 15.81 -16.96 5.06
C GLU A 150 15.04 -15.90 4.25
N ASN A 151 15.58 -14.68 4.12
CA ASN A 151 14.99 -13.65 3.26
C ASN A 151 14.94 -14.08 1.78
N GLU A 152 16.02 -14.67 1.26
CA GLU A 152 16.03 -15.17 -0.13
C GLU A 152 15.01 -16.29 -0.34
N ILE A 153 14.86 -17.20 0.63
CA ILE A 153 13.83 -18.26 0.59
C ILE A 153 12.43 -17.65 0.59
N GLN A 154 12.15 -16.71 1.49
CA GLN A 154 10.84 -16.06 1.56
C GLN A 154 10.51 -15.30 0.27
N LYS A 155 11.51 -14.62 -0.32
CA LYS A 155 11.38 -13.94 -1.61
C LYS A 155 11.09 -14.90 -2.75
N ALA A 156 11.78 -16.04 -2.80
CA ALA A 156 11.53 -17.10 -3.79
C ALA A 156 10.12 -17.69 -3.67
N GLN A 157 9.64 -17.94 -2.45
CA GLN A 157 8.28 -18.41 -2.21
C GLN A 157 7.21 -17.40 -2.65
N LEU A 158 7.45 -16.11 -2.43
CA LEU A 158 6.54 -15.05 -2.88
C LEU A 158 6.43 -15.05 -4.40
N MET A 159 7.58 -15.05 -5.10
CA MET A 159 7.66 -15.13 -6.56
C MET A 159 6.91 -16.35 -7.11
N GLN A 160 7.09 -17.53 -6.50
CA GLN A 160 6.42 -18.75 -6.91
C GLN A 160 4.89 -18.65 -6.75
N LYS A 161 4.41 -18.16 -5.61
CA LYS A 161 2.96 -18.01 -5.37
C LYS A 161 2.32 -17.01 -6.30
N ASP A 162 3.04 -15.95 -6.66
CA ASP A 162 2.54 -14.95 -7.60
C ASP A 162 2.46 -15.52 -9.01
N GLU A 163 3.45 -16.32 -9.44
CA GLU A 163 3.39 -17.04 -10.72
C GLU A 163 2.20 -18.02 -10.78
N GLU A 164 1.97 -18.79 -9.72
CA GLU A 164 0.82 -19.71 -9.63
C GLU A 164 -0.52 -18.96 -9.77
N LYS A 165 -0.67 -17.81 -9.09
CA LYS A 165 -1.88 -16.98 -9.22
C LYS A 165 -2.03 -16.42 -10.63
N MET A 166 -0.93 -15.98 -11.25
CA MET A 166 -0.95 -15.45 -12.62
C MET A 166 -1.40 -16.51 -13.62
N GLU A 167 -0.94 -17.76 -13.47
CA GLU A 167 -1.35 -18.87 -14.33
C GLU A 167 -2.85 -19.19 -14.17
N VAL A 168 -3.39 -19.18 -12.95
CA VAL A 168 -4.83 -19.36 -12.71
C VAL A 168 -5.64 -18.25 -13.40
N ILE A 169 -5.18 -17.00 -13.31
CA ILE A 169 -5.83 -15.87 -14.00
C ILE A 169 -5.82 -16.07 -15.51
N ARG A 170 -4.70 -16.55 -16.07
CA ARG A 170 -4.57 -16.84 -17.51
C ARG A 170 -5.54 -17.93 -17.95
N GLN A 171 -5.62 -19.04 -17.19
CA GLN A 171 -6.54 -20.14 -17.48
C GLN A 171 -8.00 -19.72 -17.40
N LEU A 172 -8.38 -18.97 -16.37
CA LEU A 172 -9.75 -18.46 -16.23
C LEU A 172 -10.11 -17.50 -17.37
N SER A 173 -9.17 -16.63 -17.76
CA SER A 173 -9.36 -15.71 -18.88
C SER A 173 -9.60 -16.46 -20.19
N LEU A 174 -8.84 -17.53 -20.43
CA LEU A 174 -9.02 -18.40 -21.60
C LEU A 174 -10.41 -19.07 -21.58
N ALA A 175 -10.82 -19.64 -20.44
CA ALA A 175 -12.12 -20.29 -20.31
C ALA A 175 -13.28 -19.31 -20.53
N VAL A 176 -13.19 -18.10 -19.98
CA VAL A 176 -14.18 -17.03 -20.21
C VAL A 176 -14.24 -16.63 -21.68
N GLN A 177 -13.11 -16.58 -22.38
CA GLN A 177 -13.08 -16.26 -23.81
C GLN A 177 -13.78 -17.34 -24.64
N VAL A 178 -13.47 -18.63 -24.40
CA VAL A 178 -14.13 -19.76 -25.07
C VAL A 178 -15.64 -19.72 -24.84
N LEU A 179 -16.09 -19.51 -23.59
CA LEU A 179 -17.52 -19.41 -23.29
C LEU A 179 -18.18 -18.21 -23.96
N LYS A 180 -17.48 -17.08 -24.13
CA LYS A 180 -17.99 -15.93 -24.88
C LYS A 180 -18.19 -16.28 -26.36
N ASP A 181 -17.21 -16.94 -26.97
CA ASP A 181 -17.25 -17.33 -28.38
C ASP A 181 -18.38 -18.34 -28.65
N GLU A 182 -18.50 -19.37 -27.80
CA GLU A 182 -19.61 -20.34 -27.86
C GLU A 182 -20.98 -19.66 -27.68
N ASN A 183 -21.10 -18.70 -26.77
CA ASN A 183 -22.33 -17.94 -26.58
C ASN A 183 -22.71 -17.10 -27.81
N VAL A 184 -21.72 -16.54 -28.52
CA VAL A 184 -21.95 -15.83 -29.79
C VAL A 184 -22.46 -16.80 -30.85
N ASP A 185 -21.85 -17.98 -30.98
CA ASP A 185 -22.26 -19.00 -31.94
C ASP A 185 -23.65 -19.56 -31.66
N LEU A 186 -23.96 -19.86 -30.40
CA LEU A 186 -25.29 -20.30 -29.97
C LEU A 186 -26.36 -19.26 -30.31
N LYS A 187 -26.12 -17.97 -30.00
CA LYS A 187 -27.04 -16.88 -30.37
C LYS A 187 -27.26 -16.81 -31.88
N LYS A 188 -26.21 -16.96 -32.67
CA LYS A 188 -26.28 -16.99 -34.14
C LYS A 188 -27.14 -18.16 -34.64
N CYS A 189 -26.98 -19.34 -34.05
CA CYS A 189 -27.80 -20.53 -34.38
C CYS A 189 -29.28 -20.34 -34.02
N ILE A 190 -29.57 -19.79 -32.84
CA ILE A 190 -30.95 -19.49 -32.41
C ILE A 190 -31.61 -18.51 -33.38
N ILE A 191 -30.93 -17.42 -33.75
CA ILE A 191 -31.46 -16.43 -34.69
C ILE A 191 -31.81 -17.11 -36.03
N LYS A 192 -30.89 -17.89 -36.60
CA LYS A 192 -31.15 -18.66 -37.84
C LYS A 192 -32.34 -19.61 -37.72
N GLN A 193 -32.53 -20.26 -36.57
CA GLN A 193 -33.65 -21.17 -36.35
C GLN A 193 -35.00 -20.43 -36.23
N THR A 194 -35.01 -19.24 -35.63
CA THR A 194 -36.22 -18.42 -35.51
C THR A 194 -36.64 -17.77 -36.82
N THR A 195 -35.70 -17.45 -37.71
CA THR A 195 -36.00 -16.89 -39.04
C THR A 195 -36.48 -17.96 -40.03
N THR A 196 -35.99 -19.20 -39.92
CA THR A 196 -36.40 -20.33 -40.78
C THR A 196 -37.74 -20.95 -40.38
N LYS A 197 -38.16 -20.87 -39.12
CA LYS A 197 -39.48 -21.38 -38.65
C LYS A 197 -40.67 -20.45 -38.98
N LYS A 198 -40.45 -19.26 -39.54
CA LYS A 198 -41.52 -18.26 -39.78
C LYS A 198 -42.17 -18.28 -41.17
N TRP A 199 -41.83 -19.22 -42.07
CA TRP A 199 -42.48 -19.29 -43.38
C TRP A 199 -42.71 -20.72 -43.88
N SER A 200 -43.93 -21.23 -43.71
CA SER A 200 -44.63 -21.98 -44.77
C SER A 200 -46.15 -21.90 -44.54
N PRO A 201 -46.87 -20.98 -45.21
CA PRO A 201 -48.31 -21.10 -45.35
C PRO A 201 -48.56 -22.29 -46.27
N PHE A 202 -49.21 -23.32 -45.73
CA PHE A 202 -49.63 -24.52 -46.41
C PHE A 202 -50.21 -24.24 -47.81
N GLU A 203 -49.69 -24.94 -48.83
CA GLU A 203 -50.36 -25.08 -50.12
C GLU A 203 -51.71 -25.78 -49.88
N PHE A 204 -52.80 -25.06 -50.18
CA PHE A 204 -54.16 -25.62 -50.14
C PHE A 204 -54.26 -26.76 -51.16
N SER A 205 -54.64 -27.95 -50.69
CA SER A 205 -54.90 -29.11 -51.54
C SER A 205 -56.00 -28.80 -52.56
N SER A 206 -55.64 -28.68 -53.82
CA SER A 206 -56.58 -28.87 -54.93
C SER A 206 -56.45 -30.31 -55.42
N ALA A 207 -57.13 -31.24 -54.75
CA ALA A 207 -57.31 -32.60 -55.26
C ALA A 207 -58.80 -32.81 -55.55
N SER A 208 -59.10 -32.77 -56.85
CA SER A 208 -60.39 -32.91 -57.48
C SER A 208 -61.15 -34.15 -57.00
N PHE A 209 -62.38 -33.96 -56.54
CA PHE A 209 -63.38 -35.02 -56.45
C PHE A 209 -63.85 -35.36 -57.88
N ILE A 210 -63.37 -36.47 -58.43
CA ILE A 210 -63.96 -37.06 -59.65
C ILE A 210 -65.25 -37.76 -59.23
N ALA A 211 -66.37 -37.31 -59.82
CA ALA A 211 -67.67 -37.96 -59.76
C ALA A 211 -67.88 -38.84 -61.00
N LEU A 212 -68.71 -39.87 -60.81
CA LEU A 212 -69.12 -40.99 -61.69
C LEU A 212 -68.20 -42.22 -61.67
#